data_AF-A0A1E3SA03-F1
#
_entry.id   AF-A0A1E3SA03-F1
#
_cell.length_a   1.000
_cell.length_b   1.000
_cell.length_c   1.000
_cell.angle_alpha   90.00
_cell.angle_beta   90.00
_cell.angle_gamma   90.00
#
_symmetry.space_group_name_H-M   'P 1'
#
loop_
_entity.id
_entity.type
_entity.pdbx_description
1 polymer ?
#
loop_
_entity_poly.entity_id
_entity_poly.type
_entity_poly.pdbx_seq_one_letter_code
_entity_poly.pdbx_strand_id
1 'polypeptide(L)' 'MLRRLEILVDSHLLDEVIERYHLLDAREAVHLALNALLADSNDESAEPADEEYDEFSDLSAWDRGRQSNSG' A
#
# COMPACT_ATOMS: atom_id res chain seq x y z
N MET A 1 11.74 4.08 -19.72
CA MET A 1 11.59 5.32 -20.54
C MET A 1 10.17 5.83 -20.38
N LEU A 2 9.98 7.06 -19.89
CA LEU A 2 8.66 7.68 -19.80
C LEU A 2 8.37 8.41 -21.13
N ARG A 3 7.17 8.23 -21.68
CA ARG A 3 6.66 9.00 -22.81
C ARG A 3 5.41 9.73 -22.38
N ARG A 4 5.22 10.95 -22.88
CA ARG A 4 3.97 11.69 -22.68
C ARG A 4 2.92 11.11 -23.62
N LEU A 5 1.81 10.66 -23.05
CA LEU A 5 0.64 10.16 -23.76
C LEU A 5 -0.55 11.03 -23.37
N GLU A 6 -1.40 11.37 -24.34
CA GLU A 6 -2.66 12.08 -24.09
C GLU A 6 -3.80 11.08 -24.31
N ILE A 7 -4.60 10.86 -23.26
CA ILE A 7 -5.73 9.94 -23.27
C ILE A 7 -6.95 10.64 -22.68
N LEU A 8 -8.13 10.30 -23.19
CA LEU A 8 -9.40 10.74 -22.61
C LEU A 8 -9.84 9.71 -21.60
N VAL A 9 -10.09 10.15 -20.37
CA VAL A 9 -10.53 9.30 -19.24
C VAL A 9 -11.72 9.98 -18.60
N ASP A 10 -12.65 9.17 -18.07
CA ASP A 10 -13.77 9.68 -17.28
C ASP A 10 -13.24 10.34 -16.00
N SER A 11 -13.55 11.63 -15.82
CA SER A 11 -13.10 12.40 -14.66
C SER A 11 -13.73 11.92 -13.35
N HIS A 12 -14.98 11.45 -13.38
CA HIS A 12 -15.64 10.96 -12.17
C HIS A 12 -15.00 9.67 -11.67
N LEU A 13 -14.67 8.75 -12.58
CA LEU A 13 -13.96 7.53 -12.23
C LEU A 13 -12.57 7.84 -11.65
N LEU A 14 -11.88 8.81 -12.24
CA LEU A 14 -10.56 9.22 -11.79
C LEU A 14 -10.62 9.84 -10.39
N ASP A 15 -11.58 10.74 -10.15
CA ASP A 15 -11.79 11.37 -8.84
C ASP A 15 -12.13 10.34 -7.76
N GLU A 16 -12.99 9.36 -8.06
CA GLU A 16 -13.29 8.27 -7.11
C GLU A 16 -12.05 7.44 -6.75
N VAL A 17 -11.19 7.14 -7.72
CA VAL A 17 -9.94 6.39 -7.47
C VAL A 17 -8.98 7.23 -6.63
N ILE A 18 -8.83 8.51 -6.95
CA ILE A 18 -7.99 9.42 -6.18
C ILE A 18 -8.47 9.52 -4.74
N GLU A 19 -9.77 9.66 -4.51
CA GLU A 19 -10.35 9.73 -3.17
C GLU A 19 -10.20 8.39 -2.42
N ARG A 20 -10.53 7.27 -3.06
CA ARG A 20 -10.50 5.94 -2.44
C ARG A 20 -9.10 5.49 -2.05
N TYR A 21 -8.10 5.83 -2.85
CA TYR A 21 -6.71 5.42 -2.63
C TYR A 21 -5.82 6.57 -2.13
N HIS A 22 -6.41 7.73 -1.80
CA HIS A 22 -5.71 8.92 -1.31
C HIS A 22 -4.52 9.35 -2.18
N LEU A 23 -4.71 9.35 -3.50
CA LEU A 23 -3.65 9.66 -4.47
C LEU A 23 -3.48 11.16 -4.67
N LEU A 24 -2.32 11.58 -5.19
CA LEU A 24 -2.04 12.99 -5.40
C LEU A 24 -2.60 13.51 -6.74
N ASP A 25 -2.56 12.68 -7.78
CA ASP A 25 -2.91 13.10 -9.14
C ASP A 25 -3.47 11.98 -10.04
N ALA A 26 -3.97 12.40 -11.20
CA ALA A 26 -4.50 11.52 -12.25
C ALA A 26 -3.47 10.52 -12.76
N ARG A 27 -2.19 10.92 -12.80
CA ARG A 27 -1.11 10.10 -13.33
C ARG A 27 -0.87 8.91 -12.39
N GLU A 28 -0.89 9.15 -11.09
CA GLU A 28 -0.71 8.16 -10.04
C GLU A 28 -1.89 7.19 -10.04
N ALA A 29 -3.11 7.67 -10.21
CA ALA A 29 -4.29 6.83 -10.39
C ALA A 29 -4.17 5.90 -11.60
N VAL A 30 -3.76 6.42 -12.77
CA VAL A 30 -3.55 5.61 -13.97
C VAL A 30 -2.39 4.62 -13.78
N HIS A 31 -1.31 5.04 -13.12
CA HIS A 31 -0.16 4.17 -12.85
C HIS A 31 -0.55 3.02 -11.93
N LEU A 32 -1.29 3.30 -10.85
CA LEU A 32 -1.80 2.30 -9.92
C LEU A 32 -2.71 1.29 -10.64
N ALA A 33 -3.66 1.78 -11.45
CA ALA A 33 -4.58 0.92 -12.19
C ALA A 33 -3.85 -0.01 -13.17
N LEU A 34 -2.88 0.52 -13.93
CA LEU A 34 -2.07 -0.29 -14.85
C LEU A 34 -1.22 -1.32 -14.08
N ASN A 35 -0.65 -0.93 -12.94
CA ASN A 35 0.17 -1.84 -12.15
C ASN A 35 -0.67 -2.95 -11.52
N ALA A 36 -1.88 -2.65 -11.05
CA ALA A 36 -2.81 -3.64 -10.51
C ALA A 36 -3.20 -4.69 -11.56
N LEU A 37 -3.50 -4.27 -12.80
CA LEU A 37 -3.81 -5.19 -13.90
C LEU A 37 -2.62 -6.11 -14.26
N LEU A 38 -1.40 -5.60 -14.15
CA LEU A 38 -0.19 -6.39 -14.40
C LEU A 38 0.17 -7.30 -13.23
N ALA A 39 -0.08 -6.87 -11.98
CA ALA A 39 0.12 -7.67 -10.79
C ALA A 39 -0.80 -8.90 -10.77
N ASP A 40 -2.07 -8.71 -11.11
CA ASP A 40 -3.07 -9.78 -11.23
C ASP A 40 -2.73 -10.76 -12.36
N SER A 41 -1.99 -10.31 -13.38
CA SER A 41 -1.48 -11.15 -14.48
C SER A 41 -0.21 -11.93 -14.11
N ASN A 42 0.47 -11.55 -13.02
CA ASN A 42 1.71 -12.17 -12.52
C ASN A 42 1.46 -13.06 -11.29
N ASP A 43 0.21 -13.22 -10.86
CA ASP A 43 -0.17 -13.95 -9.65
C ASP A 43 -0.24 -15.48 -9.86
N GLU A 44 0.84 -16.05 -10.43
CA GLU A 44 1.19 -17.46 -10.22
C GLU A 44 2.20 -17.62 -9.06
N SER A 45 2.57 -16.54 -8.37
CA SER A 45 3.62 -16.58 -7.34
C SER A 45 3.62 -15.38 -6.38
N ALA A 46 2.48 -15.01 -5.79
CA ALA A 46 2.51 -14.27 -4.53
C ALA A 46 2.70 -15.26 -3.37
N GLU A 47 3.96 -15.50 -3.00
CA GLU A 47 4.26 -16.05 -1.66
C GLU A 47 3.62 -15.14 -0.61
N PRO A 48 3.07 -15.69 0.49
CA PRO A 48 2.45 -14.87 1.52
C PRO A 48 3.50 -13.88 2.00
N ALA A 49 3.12 -12.59 2.00
CA ALA A 49 3.90 -11.57 2.66
C ALA A 49 4.19 -12.06 4.07
N ASP A 50 5.44 -12.47 4.31
CA ASP A 50 5.96 -12.67 5.65
C ASP A 50 5.58 -11.40 6.41
N GLU A 51 4.68 -11.56 7.37
CA GLU A 51 4.28 -10.53 8.31
C GLU A 51 5.56 -10.07 9.02
N GLU A 52 6.23 -9.07 8.46
CA GLU A 52 7.29 -8.34 9.14
C GLU A 52 6.65 -7.73 10.38
N TYR A 53 6.86 -8.44 11.49
CA TYR A 53 6.47 -8.06 12.83
C TYR A 53 7.00 -6.64 13.11
N ASP A 54 6.15 -5.64 13.01
CA ASP A 54 6.54 -4.25 13.28
C ASP A 54 6.55 -4.05 14.81
N GLU A 55 7.75 -4.17 15.40
CA GLU A 55 8.03 -3.97 16.84
C GLU A 55 7.63 -2.58 17.37
N PHE A 56 7.16 -1.66 16.52
CA PHE A 56 6.61 -0.36 16.92
C PHE A 56 5.08 -0.34 17.09
N SER A 57 4.36 -1.38 16.64
CA SER A 57 2.90 -1.50 16.80
C SER A 57 2.49 -2.22 18.10
N ASP A 58 3.43 -2.92 18.75
CA ASP A 58 3.16 -3.59 20.01
C ASP A 58 3.33 -2.62 21.20
N LEU A 59 2.19 -2.13 21.71
CA LEU A 59 2.13 -1.26 22.90
C LEU A 59 2.74 -1.90 24.16
N SER A 60 3.00 -3.21 24.15
CA SER A 60 3.74 -3.89 25.21
C SER A 60 5.22 -3.49 25.29
N ALA A 61 5.80 -2.93 24.20
CA ALA A 61 7.17 -2.41 24.21
C ALA A 61 7.39 -1.22 25.17
N TRP A 62 6.31 -0.57 25.60
CA TRP A 62 6.34 0.53 26.57
C TRP A 62 5.91 0.09 27.99
N ASP A 63 5.50 -1.15 28.17
CA ASP A 63 5.14 -1.67 29.48
C ASP A 63 6.42 -1.96 30.28
N ARG A 64 6.87 -0.96 31.05
CA ARG A 64 7.89 -1.14 32.08
C ARG A 64 7.31 -2.03 33.17
N GLY A 65 7.37 -3.34 32.93
CA GLY A 65 7.04 -4.40 33.87
C GLY A 65 7.80 -4.23 35.18
N ARG A 66 7.10 -3.67 36.16
CA ARG A 66 7.49 -3.59 37.56
C ARG A 66 7.19 -4.94 38.21
N GLN A 67 8.22 -5.75 38.47
CA GLN A 67 8.34 -6.72 39.58
C GLN A 67 9.62 -7.55 39.38
N SER A 68 10.70 -7.30 40.12
CA SER A 68 10.98 -7.73 41.50
C SER A 68 11.48 -9.18 41.62
N ASN A 69 12.74 -9.29 42.03
CA ASN A 69 13.21 -10.12 43.15
C ASN A 69 13.05 -11.65 43.07
N SER A 70 14.15 -12.32 42.74
CA SER A 70 14.72 -13.47 43.48
C SER A 70 16.16 -13.63 42.95
N GLY A 71 17.21 -13.49 43.77
CA GLY A 71 17.65 -14.51 44.71
C GLY A 71 18.85 -15.22 44.10
#